data_AF-G9K788-F1
#
_entry.id   AF-G9K788-F1
#
_cell.length_a   1.000
_cell.length_b   1.000
_cell.length_c   1.000
_cell.angle_alpha   90.00
_cell.angle_beta   90.00
_cell.angle_gamma   90.00
#
_symmetry.space_group_name_H-M   'P 1'
#
loop_
_entity.id
_entity.type
_entity.pdbx_description
1 polymer ?
#
loop_
_entity_poly.entity_id
_entity_poly.type
_entity_poly.pdbx_seq_one_letter_code
_entity_poly.pdbx_strand_id
1 'polypeptide(L)'
;ERLKKKEVRQRRKSPEKEAFKKRAKLQQENSEETDENEAEEEEEERDESGCEEEEGREDEDEDSGSEESLVDSDSDPDEKEVNFQADLADLTCEIEIKQKLIDELENSQRRRSQRRLQTLKHQYEEKLILLQNKIRDTQLERDRVLQNLSTMECYTEEKANKIKADYEKRLREMNRDLQKLQAAQKEHARLLKNQSRYERELKKLQAEVAEMKKAKVALMKQMREEQQRRRLVETKRNREIAQLKKEQRRQEFQIRALESQKRQQEIVLRRKTQEVSALRRLAKPMSERVAGRAGLKPPMLDSGAEVSASTTSSEAESGARSVSSIVRQWNRQINHFLGDHPAPAVNGTPPRKKFQKKGASQSFSKAARLKWQSLERRIIDIVMQRMTIVNLEADMERLIKKREELFLLQEALRRKRERLQAESPEEEKGLQELAEEIEVLAANIDYINDSITDCQATIVQLEETKEELDSTDTSVVISSCSLAEARLLLDNFL
;
A
#
# COMPACT_ATOMS: atom_id res chain seq x y z
N GLU A 1 -21.74 -11.83 -42.20
CA GLU A 1 -22.54 -12.20 -41.01
C GLU A 1 -23.01 -13.66 -40.97
N ARG A 2 -23.60 -14.22 -42.05
CA ARG A 2 -24.05 -15.63 -42.10
C ARG A 2 -22.93 -16.68 -41.94
N LEU A 3 -21.69 -16.36 -42.30
CA LEU A 3 -20.53 -17.24 -42.08
C LEU A 3 -20.09 -17.29 -40.60
N LYS A 4 -20.08 -16.15 -39.90
CA LYS A 4 -19.79 -16.08 -38.46
C LYS A 4 -20.84 -16.82 -37.62
N LYS A 5 -22.12 -16.79 -38.02
CA LYS A 5 -23.20 -17.58 -37.39
C LYS A 5 -23.04 -19.10 -37.59
N LYS A 6 -22.44 -19.55 -38.70
CA LYS A 6 -22.15 -20.97 -38.95
C LYS A 6 -20.97 -21.49 -38.12
N GLU A 7 -19.94 -20.67 -37.93
CA GLU A 7 -18.75 -20.99 -37.14
C GLU A 7 -19.04 -21.13 -35.63
N VAL A 8 -19.88 -20.24 -35.09
CA VAL A 8 -20.34 -20.31 -33.68
C VAL A 8 -21.19 -21.55 -33.41
N ARG A 9 -21.98 -22.00 -34.39
CA ARG A 9 -22.83 -23.19 -34.25
C ARG A 9 -22.03 -24.50 -34.36
N GLN A 10 -20.88 -24.49 -35.02
CA GLN A 10 -19.98 -25.63 -35.15
C GLN A 10 -19.10 -25.81 -33.90
N ARG A 11 -18.69 -24.71 -33.25
CA ARG A 11 -17.96 -24.75 -31.95
C ARG A 11 -18.80 -25.26 -30.77
N ARG A 12 -20.13 -25.20 -30.86
CA ARG A 12 -21.05 -25.72 -29.81
C ARG A 12 -21.26 -27.24 -29.85
N LYS A 13 -20.70 -27.97 -30.83
CA LYS A 13 -20.84 -29.43 -30.97
C LYS A 13 -19.51 -30.20 -30.84
N SER A 14 -18.55 -29.68 -30.05
CA SER A 14 -17.34 -30.45 -29.71
C SER A 14 -17.64 -31.49 -28.61
N PRO A 15 -17.15 -32.76 -28.70
CA PRO A 15 -17.50 -33.86 -27.78
C PRO A 15 -16.95 -33.74 -26.36
N GLU A 16 -16.10 -32.75 -26.07
CA GLU A 16 -15.36 -32.69 -24.80
C GLU A 16 -16.21 -32.31 -23.57
N LYS A 17 -17.42 -31.76 -23.78
CA LYS A 17 -18.30 -31.36 -22.66
C LYS A 17 -19.25 -32.48 -22.16
N GLU A 18 -19.38 -33.60 -22.87
CA GLU A 18 -20.20 -34.74 -22.38
C GLU A 18 -19.44 -35.67 -21.42
N ALA A 19 -18.10 -35.69 -21.47
CA ALA A 19 -17.29 -36.54 -20.60
C ALA A 19 -17.27 -36.08 -19.13
N PHE A 20 -17.38 -34.77 -18.88
CA PHE A 20 -17.39 -34.22 -17.51
C PHE A 20 -18.69 -34.51 -16.74
N LYS A 21 -19.82 -34.61 -17.45
CA LYS A 21 -21.14 -34.82 -16.82
C LYS A 21 -21.36 -36.28 -16.38
N LYS A 22 -20.68 -37.25 -17.00
CA LYS A 22 -20.73 -38.68 -16.60
C LYS A 22 -19.82 -39.03 -15.42
N ARG A 23 -18.75 -38.25 -15.17
CA ARG A 23 -17.83 -38.50 -14.03
C ARG A 23 -18.38 -37.98 -12.69
N ALA A 24 -19.19 -36.92 -12.71
CA ALA A 24 -19.84 -36.38 -11.52
C ALA A 24 -20.98 -37.27 -10.97
N LYS A 25 -21.58 -38.12 -11.82
CA LYS A 25 -22.73 -38.97 -11.45
C LYS A 25 -22.34 -40.29 -10.76
N LEU A 26 -21.05 -40.59 -10.62
CA LEU A 26 -20.54 -41.85 -10.04
C LEU A 26 -19.95 -41.71 -8.63
N GLN A 27 -19.93 -40.49 -8.05
CA GLN A 27 -19.44 -40.26 -6.68
C GLN A 27 -20.54 -39.93 -5.67
N GLN A 28 -21.82 -39.86 -6.10
CA GLN A 28 -22.96 -39.48 -5.27
C GLN A 28 -23.92 -40.67 -5.03
N GLU A 29 -23.40 -41.90 -4.91
CA GLU A 29 -24.19 -43.10 -4.56
C GLU A 29 -23.60 -43.87 -3.36
N ASN A 30 -22.81 -43.24 -2.49
CA ASN A 30 -22.30 -43.95 -1.29
C ASN A 30 -22.17 -43.04 -0.05
N SER A 31 -23.28 -42.83 0.65
CA SER A 31 -23.44 -42.49 2.08
C SER A 31 -24.91 -42.07 2.29
N GLU A 32 -25.81 -43.04 2.52
CA GLU A 32 -26.36 -43.38 3.84
C GLU A 32 -27.06 -42.22 4.56
N GLU A 33 -28.40 -42.27 4.45
CA GLU A 33 -29.44 -42.08 5.47
C GLU A 33 -29.03 -41.39 6.79
N THR A 34 -29.72 -40.30 7.19
CA THR A 34 -30.63 -40.20 8.37
C THR A 34 -31.10 -38.74 8.56
N ASP A 35 -32.39 -38.59 8.90
CA ASP A 35 -33.10 -37.47 9.57
C ASP A 35 -33.39 -36.13 8.88
N GLU A 36 -34.63 -36.06 8.38
CA GLU A 36 -35.74 -35.20 8.85
C GLU A 36 -35.50 -33.71 9.21
N ASN A 37 -36.11 -32.87 8.36
CA ASN A 37 -37.05 -31.77 8.66
C ASN A 37 -36.58 -30.29 8.60
N GLU A 38 -37.51 -29.48 8.06
CA GLU A 38 -37.60 -28.00 7.95
C GLU A 38 -36.76 -27.35 6.82
N ALA A 39 -37.26 -27.26 5.59
CA ALA A 39 -38.27 -26.34 5.03
C ALA A 39 -37.77 -24.88 4.91
N GLU A 40 -37.44 -24.47 3.66
CA GLU A 40 -38.04 -23.34 2.91
C GLU A 40 -37.26 -22.02 3.13
N GLU A 41 -36.86 -21.21 2.14
CA GLU A 41 -37.06 -21.07 0.69
C GLU A 41 -35.88 -20.21 0.16
N GLU A 42 -35.24 -20.60 -0.95
CA GLU A 42 -34.45 -19.68 -1.79
C GLU A 42 -35.28 -19.38 -3.04
N GLU A 43 -35.76 -18.13 -3.18
CA GLU A 43 -36.39 -17.67 -4.42
C GLU A 43 -35.32 -17.47 -5.50
N GLU A 44 -35.41 -18.25 -6.58
CA GLU A 44 -34.70 -18.04 -7.83
C GLU A 44 -35.27 -16.81 -8.56
N GLU A 45 -34.43 -15.80 -8.79
CA GLU A 45 -34.74 -14.67 -9.67
C GLU A 45 -34.96 -15.15 -11.12
N ARG A 46 -36.17 -14.90 -11.62
CA ARG A 46 -36.59 -15.15 -13.00
C ARG A 46 -36.25 -13.93 -13.86
N ASP A 47 -35.31 -14.14 -14.79
CA ASP A 47 -35.02 -13.29 -15.95
C ASP A 47 -36.32 -12.98 -16.73
N GLU A 48 -36.73 -11.71 -16.79
CA GLU A 48 -37.77 -11.26 -17.73
C GLU A 48 -37.25 -10.08 -18.58
N SER A 49 -36.95 -10.43 -19.82
CA SER A 49 -36.63 -9.54 -20.92
C SER A 49 -37.89 -8.76 -21.36
N GLY A 50 -37.78 -7.44 -21.42
CA GLY A 50 -38.78 -6.57 -22.03
C GLY A 50 -38.17 -5.24 -22.46
N CYS A 51 -37.79 -5.12 -23.73
CA CYS A 51 -37.52 -3.84 -24.37
C CYS A 51 -38.84 -3.22 -24.81
N GLU A 52 -39.16 -2.00 -24.38
CA GLU A 52 -39.94 -1.05 -25.17
C GLU A 52 -39.32 0.34 -25.04
N GLU A 53 -38.88 0.87 -26.20
CA GLU A 53 -38.65 2.29 -26.41
C GLU A 53 -40.03 2.95 -26.53
N GLU A 54 -40.30 4.02 -25.78
CA GLU A 54 -41.20 5.04 -26.26
C GLU A 54 -40.83 6.44 -25.75
N GLU A 55 -41.25 7.40 -26.55
CA GLU A 55 -40.76 8.75 -26.71
C GLU A 55 -41.16 9.72 -25.59
N GLY A 56 -40.34 10.75 -25.44
CA GLY A 56 -40.71 12.14 -25.19
C GLY A 56 -41.88 12.44 -24.25
N ARG A 57 -41.53 12.99 -23.08
CA ARG A 57 -42.25 14.13 -22.48
C ARG A 57 -41.28 15.01 -21.72
N GLU A 58 -41.22 16.26 -22.18
CA GLU A 58 -40.76 17.40 -21.41
C GLU A 58 -41.71 17.55 -20.22
N ASP A 59 -41.19 17.61 -19.00
CA ASP A 59 -41.89 18.28 -17.89
C ASP A 59 -40.84 18.85 -16.94
N GLU A 60 -41.17 20.04 -16.49
CA GLU A 60 -40.32 21.10 -16.00
C GLU A 60 -39.82 20.86 -14.57
N ASP A 61 -38.65 21.44 -14.30
CA ASP A 61 -37.97 21.48 -13.02
C ASP A 61 -38.84 22.16 -11.94
N GLU A 62 -39.11 21.48 -10.83
CA GLU A 62 -39.29 22.15 -9.53
C GLU A 62 -38.02 21.93 -8.67
N ASP A 63 -37.26 23.00 -8.61
CA ASP A 63 -36.12 23.28 -7.76
C ASP A 63 -36.49 23.14 -6.27
N SER A 64 -35.98 22.10 -5.61
CA SER A 64 -35.90 22.03 -4.16
C SER A 64 -34.43 21.97 -3.77
N GLY A 65 -33.83 23.15 -3.63
CA GLY A 65 -32.48 23.35 -3.14
C GLY A 65 -32.20 22.63 -1.82
N SER A 66 -31.25 21.70 -1.87
CA SER A 66 -30.45 21.29 -0.72
C SER A 66 -28.99 21.42 -1.15
N GLU A 67 -28.45 22.61 -0.91
CA GLU A 67 -27.06 22.96 -1.15
C GLU A 67 -26.23 22.36 -0.01
N GLU A 68 -25.93 21.07 -0.13
CA GLU A 68 -24.92 20.41 0.70
C GLU A 68 -23.59 20.54 -0.04
N SER A 69 -22.72 21.42 0.44
CA SER A 69 -21.38 21.68 -0.10
C SER A 69 -20.52 20.42 -0.08
N LEU A 70 -20.51 19.67 -1.18
CA LEU A 70 -19.54 18.61 -1.43
C LEU A 70 -18.25 19.28 -1.93
N VAL A 71 -17.37 19.61 -0.99
CA VAL A 71 -15.95 19.86 -1.26
C VAL A 71 -15.33 18.58 -1.82
N ASP A 72 -15.51 18.35 -3.12
CA ASP A 72 -14.87 17.24 -3.83
C ASP A 72 -13.40 17.60 -3.99
N SER A 73 -12.57 16.93 -3.18
CA SER A 73 -11.12 17.06 -3.22
C SER A 73 -10.65 16.71 -4.64
N ASP A 74 -10.02 17.68 -5.30
CA ASP A 74 -9.57 17.73 -6.71
C ASP A 74 -8.43 16.73 -7.02
N SER A 75 -8.58 15.48 -6.56
CA SER A 75 -7.69 14.39 -6.94
C SER A 75 -8.12 13.87 -8.31
N ASP A 76 -7.19 13.93 -9.26
CA ASP A 76 -7.38 13.53 -10.65
C ASP A 76 -8.04 12.15 -10.71
N PRO A 77 -9.16 11.98 -11.45
CA PRO A 77 -9.84 10.68 -11.55
C PRO A 77 -8.89 9.58 -12.04
N ASP A 78 -7.94 9.90 -12.91
CA ASP A 78 -6.97 8.94 -13.45
C ASP A 78 -6.00 8.43 -12.37
N GLU A 79 -5.60 9.26 -11.41
CA GLU A 79 -4.71 8.83 -10.31
C GLU A 79 -5.40 7.81 -9.39
N LYS A 80 -6.67 8.04 -9.04
CA LYS A 80 -7.45 7.11 -8.21
C LYS A 80 -7.66 5.74 -8.89
N GLU A 81 -7.87 5.71 -10.21
CA GLU A 81 -8.05 4.46 -10.96
C GLU A 81 -6.74 3.65 -11.04
N VAL A 82 -5.61 4.33 -11.28
CA VAL A 82 -4.27 3.72 -11.24
C VAL A 82 -3.97 3.17 -9.85
N ASN A 83 -4.36 3.87 -8.78
CA ASN A 83 -4.14 3.43 -7.40
C ASN A 83 -4.92 2.15 -7.07
N PHE A 84 -6.21 2.07 -7.43
CA PHE A 84 -7.01 0.85 -7.22
C PHE A 84 -6.52 -0.35 -8.06
N GLN A 85 -6.01 -0.09 -9.28
CA GLN A 85 -5.40 -1.13 -10.11
C GLN A 85 -4.13 -1.69 -9.46
N ALA A 86 -3.29 -0.83 -8.88
CA ALA A 86 -2.08 -1.22 -8.16
C ALA A 86 -2.42 -2.04 -6.90
N ASP A 87 -3.33 -1.54 -6.06
CA ASP A 87 -3.77 -2.24 -4.84
C ASP A 87 -4.37 -3.63 -5.15
N LEU A 88 -5.09 -3.77 -6.26
CA LEU A 88 -5.65 -5.03 -6.71
C LEU A 88 -4.58 -6.01 -7.24
N ALA A 89 -3.54 -5.49 -7.91
CA ALA A 89 -2.40 -6.29 -8.36
C ALA A 89 -1.57 -6.78 -7.16
N ASP A 90 -1.34 -5.91 -6.18
CA ASP A 90 -0.60 -6.22 -4.95
C ASP A 90 -1.33 -7.25 -4.10
N LEU A 91 -2.64 -7.05 -3.85
CA LEU A 91 -3.47 -8.06 -3.17
C LEU A 91 -3.49 -9.40 -3.92
N THR A 92 -3.49 -9.37 -5.26
CA THR A 92 -3.47 -10.60 -6.06
C THR A 92 -2.14 -11.34 -5.95
N CYS A 93 -1.02 -10.61 -6.03
CA CYS A 93 0.32 -11.16 -5.86
C CYS A 93 0.52 -11.72 -4.44
N GLU A 94 0.07 -10.98 -3.43
CA GLU A 94 0.17 -11.38 -2.03
C GLU A 94 -0.67 -12.63 -1.73
N ILE A 95 -1.88 -12.73 -2.29
CA ILE A 95 -2.71 -13.95 -2.20
C ILE A 95 -1.99 -15.14 -2.84
N GLU A 96 -1.40 -14.98 -4.04
CA GLU A 96 -0.68 -16.07 -4.70
C GLU A 96 0.55 -16.54 -3.91
N ILE A 97 1.34 -15.60 -3.40
CA ILE A 97 2.53 -15.89 -2.60
C ILE A 97 2.14 -16.60 -1.31
N LYS A 98 1.13 -16.09 -0.59
CA LYS A 98 0.66 -16.69 0.68
C LYS A 98 0.00 -18.05 0.45
N GLN A 99 -0.75 -18.24 -0.63
CA GLN A 99 -1.34 -19.55 -0.98
C GLN A 99 -0.25 -20.58 -1.29
N LYS A 100 0.76 -20.22 -2.10
CA LYS A 100 1.92 -21.10 -2.36
C LYS A 100 2.69 -21.42 -1.09
N LEU A 101 2.93 -20.43 -0.23
CA LEU A 101 3.63 -20.62 1.04
C LEU A 101 2.86 -21.57 1.97
N ILE A 102 1.53 -21.42 2.07
CA ILE A 102 0.67 -22.34 2.81
C ILE A 102 0.77 -23.74 2.25
N ASP A 103 0.62 -23.91 0.93
CA ASP A 103 0.64 -25.24 0.30
C ASP A 103 2.01 -25.93 0.47
N GLU A 104 3.11 -25.19 0.37
CA GLU A 104 4.48 -25.69 0.52
C GLU A 104 4.81 -26.01 2.00
N LEU A 105 4.38 -25.15 2.94
CA LEU A 105 4.52 -25.40 4.38
C LEU A 105 3.65 -26.58 4.82
N GLU A 106 2.40 -26.66 4.38
CA GLU A 106 1.51 -27.80 4.63
C GLU A 106 2.15 -29.09 4.14
N ASN A 107 2.55 -29.13 2.87
CA ASN A 107 3.07 -30.35 2.27
C ASN A 107 4.42 -30.75 2.86
N SER A 108 5.35 -29.82 3.04
CA SER A 108 6.68 -30.14 3.56
C SER A 108 6.63 -30.53 5.04
N GLN A 109 5.86 -29.81 5.86
CA GLN A 109 5.80 -30.04 7.29
C GLN A 109 4.96 -31.26 7.63
N ARG A 110 3.82 -31.46 6.95
CA ARG A 110 3.00 -32.67 7.10
C ARG A 110 3.77 -33.91 6.68
N ARG A 111 4.43 -33.91 5.51
CA ARG A 111 5.24 -35.07 5.07
C ARG A 111 6.42 -35.32 6.00
N ARG A 112 7.15 -34.29 6.43
CA ARG A 112 8.32 -34.46 7.30
C ARG A 112 7.93 -34.93 8.70
N SER A 113 6.85 -34.38 9.26
CA SER A 113 6.31 -34.79 10.56
C SER A 113 5.73 -36.20 10.52
N GLN A 114 4.92 -36.52 9.51
CA GLN A 114 4.33 -37.85 9.32
C GLN A 114 5.40 -38.92 9.14
N ARG A 115 6.44 -38.68 8.33
CA ARG A 115 7.57 -39.61 8.17
C ARG A 115 8.32 -39.82 9.49
N ARG A 116 8.69 -38.76 10.21
CA ARG A 116 9.37 -38.88 11.51
C ARG A 116 8.55 -39.66 12.52
N LEU A 117 7.27 -39.36 12.66
CA LEU A 117 6.34 -40.04 13.57
C LEU A 117 6.16 -41.51 13.19
N GLN A 118 6.03 -41.82 11.90
CA GLN A 118 5.87 -43.19 11.43
C GLN A 118 7.13 -44.03 11.68
N THR A 119 8.32 -43.51 11.37
CA THR A 119 9.59 -44.18 11.65
C THR A 119 9.77 -44.42 13.15
N LEU A 120 9.49 -43.41 13.98
CA LEU A 120 9.67 -43.52 15.42
C LEU A 120 8.67 -44.50 16.06
N LYS A 121 7.41 -44.51 15.59
CA LYS A 121 6.41 -45.52 15.98
C LYS A 121 6.89 -46.93 15.66
N HIS A 122 7.35 -47.15 14.42
CA HIS A 122 7.82 -48.45 13.96
C HIS A 122 8.99 -48.95 14.83
N GLN A 123 9.96 -48.08 15.14
CA GLN A 123 11.10 -48.42 16.01
C GLN A 123 10.68 -48.84 17.43
N TYR A 124 9.65 -48.21 18.01
CA TYR A 124 9.13 -48.60 19.33
C TYR A 124 8.37 -49.93 19.27
N GLU A 125 7.57 -50.15 18.23
CA GLU A 125 6.84 -51.41 18.03
C GLU A 125 7.80 -52.60 17.83
N GLU A 126 8.82 -52.45 16.98
CA GLU A 126 9.84 -53.48 16.77
C GLU A 126 10.61 -53.82 18.05
N LYS A 127 11.08 -52.79 18.79
CA LYS A 127 11.77 -53.01 20.07
C LYS A 127 10.88 -53.69 21.10
N LEU A 128 9.59 -53.35 21.14
CA LEU A 128 8.64 -53.94 22.07
C LEU A 128 8.46 -55.44 21.79
N ILE A 129 8.25 -55.80 20.52
CA ILE A 129 8.13 -57.20 20.09
C ILE A 129 9.41 -57.98 20.39
N LEU A 130 10.59 -57.41 20.09
CA LEU A 130 11.87 -58.05 20.35
C LEU A 130 12.06 -58.34 21.84
N LEU A 131 11.76 -57.37 22.71
CA LEU A 131 11.90 -57.52 24.16
C LEU A 131 10.89 -58.54 24.72
N GLN A 132 9.66 -58.53 24.22
CA GLN A 132 8.63 -59.51 24.58
C GLN A 132 9.05 -60.94 24.18
N ASN A 133 9.58 -61.12 22.97
CA ASN A 133 10.11 -62.41 22.52
C ASN A 133 11.27 -62.87 23.41
N LYS A 134 12.21 -61.99 23.73
CA LYS A 134 13.36 -62.31 24.58
C LYS A 134 12.96 -62.72 26.01
N ILE A 135 11.94 -62.06 26.57
CA ILE A 135 11.35 -62.46 27.86
C ILE A 135 10.77 -63.87 27.76
N ARG A 136 9.98 -64.14 26.70
CA ARG A 136 9.36 -65.46 26.47
C ARG A 136 10.42 -66.56 26.31
N ASP A 137 11.44 -66.33 25.50
CA ASP A 137 12.52 -67.30 25.26
C ASP A 137 13.32 -67.57 26.53
N THR A 138 13.58 -66.54 27.34
CA THR A 138 14.27 -66.69 28.63
C THR A 138 13.42 -67.43 29.66
N GLN A 139 12.09 -67.27 29.62
CA GLN A 139 11.16 -68.04 30.46
C GLN A 139 11.18 -69.52 30.04
N LEU A 140 11.10 -69.80 28.74
CA LEU A 140 11.16 -71.17 28.22
C LEU A 140 12.50 -71.85 28.55
N GLU A 141 13.61 -71.14 28.42
CA GLU A 141 14.94 -71.66 28.76
C GLU A 141 15.07 -71.94 30.26
N ARG A 142 14.61 -71.02 31.11
CA ARG A 142 14.53 -71.24 32.57
C ARG A 142 13.74 -72.51 32.88
N ASP A 143 12.55 -72.67 32.31
CA ASP A 143 11.67 -73.80 32.60
C ASP A 143 12.28 -75.12 32.11
N ARG A 144 12.91 -75.11 30.93
CA ARG A 144 13.63 -76.26 30.37
C ARG A 144 14.85 -76.66 31.21
N VAL A 145 15.65 -75.70 31.64
CA VAL A 145 16.84 -75.93 32.50
C VAL A 145 16.41 -76.47 33.86
N LEU A 146 15.37 -75.91 34.47
CA LEU A 146 14.83 -76.40 35.75
C LEU A 146 14.27 -77.82 35.63
N GLN A 147 13.54 -78.11 34.56
CA GLN A 147 13.01 -79.45 34.28
C GLN A 147 14.14 -80.47 34.09
N ASN A 148 15.17 -80.13 33.31
CA ASN A 148 16.34 -81.00 33.11
C ASN A 148 17.13 -81.24 34.42
N LEU A 149 17.28 -80.21 35.26
CA LEU A 149 17.91 -80.37 36.58
C LEU A 149 17.11 -81.30 37.49
N SER A 150 15.77 -81.29 37.42
CA SER A 150 14.93 -82.18 38.21
C SER A 150 15.05 -83.66 37.81
N THR A 151 15.46 -83.94 36.56
CA THR A 151 15.65 -85.29 36.03
C THR A 151 17.06 -85.86 36.21
N MET A 152 18.03 -85.07 36.70
CA MET A 152 19.40 -85.54 36.91
C MET A 152 19.63 -86.02 38.36
N GLU A 153 20.19 -87.22 38.50
CA GLU A 153 20.34 -87.95 39.77
C GLU A 153 21.46 -87.44 40.71
N CYS A 154 22.22 -86.40 40.34
CA CYS A 154 23.36 -85.86 41.13
C CYS A 154 23.29 -84.33 41.34
N TYR A 155 22.21 -83.83 41.93
CA TYR A 155 21.96 -82.38 42.09
C TYR A 155 21.83 -81.97 43.58
N THR A 156 22.43 -80.81 43.95
CA THR A 156 22.24 -80.17 45.27
C THR A 156 21.27 -79.01 45.16
N GLU A 157 20.31 -78.93 46.09
CA GLU A 157 19.21 -77.95 46.10
C GLU A 157 19.66 -76.49 46.00
N GLU A 158 20.82 -76.18 46.59
CA GLU A 158 21.49 -74.88 46.47
C GLU A 158 21.82 -74.47 45.04
N LYS A 159 22.22 -75.42 44.17
CA LYS A 159 22.60 -75.12 42.78
C LYS A 159 21.39 -74.78 41.92
N ALA A 160 20.26 -75.47 42.06
CA ALA A 160 19.04 -75.11 41.33
C ALA A 160 18.47 -73.78 41.81
N ASN A 161 18.49 -73.53 43.12
CA ASN A 161 18.03 -72.25 43.67
C ASN A 161 18.86 -71.07 43.16
N LYS A 162 20.18 -71.25 43.02
CA LYS A 162 21.06 -70.23 42.43
C LYS A 162 20.76 -69.96 40.96
N ILE A 163 20.58 -71.02 40.15
CA ILE A 163 20.21 -70.90 38.73
C ILE A 163 18.84 -70.23 38.57
N LYS A 164 17.87 -70.60 39.39
CA LYS A 164 16.53 -69.98 39.40
C LYS A 164 16.59 -68.49 39.72
N ALA A 165 17.37 -68.11 40.74
CA ALA A 165 17.55 -66.72 41.15
C ALA A 165 18.19 -65.86 40.04
N ASP A 166 19.14 -66.41 39.28
CA ASP A 166 19.78 -65.72 38.15
C ASP A 166 18.78 -65.47 37.01
N TYR A 167 17.96 -66.46 36.64
CA TYR A 167 16.90 -66.28 35.63
C TYR A 167 15.82 -65.30 36.11
N GLU A 168 15.43 -65.34 37.38
CA GLU A 168 14.49 -64.37 37.96
C GLU A 168 15.04 -62.95 37.98
N LYS A 169 16.33 -62.77 38.25
CA LYS A 169 16.99 -61.45 38.17
C LYS A 169 16.97 -60.94 36.72
N ARG A 170 17.34 -61.80 35.75
CA ARG A 170 17.38 -61.44 34.33
C ARG A 170 15.99 -61.10 33.78
N LEU A 171 14.96 -61.84 34.19
CA LEU A 171 13.56 -61.56 33.84
C LEU A 171 13.07 -60.26 34.49
N ARG A 172 13.44 -59.96 35.73
CA ARG A 172 13.10 -58.68 36.37
C ARG A 172 13.71 -57.50 35.64
N GLU A 173 14.96 -57.60 35.19
CA GLU A 173 15.62 -56.56 34.40
C GLU A 173 14.90 -56.33 33.06
N MET A 174 14.63 -57.40 32.28
CA MET A 174 13.93 -57.27 30.99
C MET A 174 12.49 -56.75 31.13
N ASN A 175 11.76 -57.15 32.18
CA ASN A 175 10.42 -56.60 32.44
C ASN A 175 10.46 -55.11 32.82
N ARG A 176 11.52 -54.68 33.52
CA ARG A 176 11.71 -53.26 33.87
C ARG A 176 12.00 -52.42 32.61
N ASP A 177 12.77 -52.98 31.68
CA ASP A 177 13.03 -52.33 30.39
C ASP A 177 11.79 -52.32 29.48
N LEU A 178 10.95 -53.36 29.54
CA LEU A 178 9.66 -53.39 28.85
C LEU A 178 8.74 -52.25 29.33
N GLN A 179 8.64 -52.04 30.65
CA GLN A 179 7.85 -50.95 31.24
C GLN A 179 8.37 -49.57 30.81
N LYS A 180 9.69 -49.36 30.79
CA LYS A 180 10.29 -48.10 30.31
C LYS A 180 9.93 -47.85 28.84
N LEU A 181 9.99 -48.88 28.00
CA LEU A 181 9.68 -48.77 26.57
C LEU A 181 8.20 -48.45 26.33
N GLN A 182 7.29 -49.06 27.10
CA GLN A 182 5.85 -48.75 27.07
C GLN A 182 5.56 -47.32 27.54
N ALA A 183 6.26 -46.82 28.56
CA ALA A 183 6.14 -45.44 29.01
C ALA A 183 6.61 -44.46 27.91
N ALA A 184 7.72 -44.74 27.24
CA ALA A 184 8.22 -43.95 26.11
C ALA A 184 7.24 -43.96 24.92
N GLN A 185 6.58 -45.09 24.63
CA GLN A 185 5.53 -45.18 23.61
C GLN A 185 4.31 -44.31 23.96
N LYS A 186 3.94 -44.24 25.25
CA LYS A 186 2.83 -43.39 25.71
C LYS A 186 3.15 -41.90 25.61
N GLU A 187 4.40 -41.51 25.86
CA GLU A 187 4.88 -40.14 25.61
C GLU A 187 4.94 -39.78 24.12
N HIS A 188 5.29 -40.72 23.24
CA HIS A 188 5.20 -40.53 21.80
C HIS A 188 3.74 -40.24 21.34
N ALA A 189 2.76 -40.98 21.87
CA ALA A 189 1.34 -40.70 21.61
C ALA A 189 0.90 -39.32 22.12
N ARG A 190 1.57 -38.79 23.15
CA ARG A 190 1.37 -37.45 23.70
C ARG A 190 1.94 -36.35 22.81
N LEU A 191 3.16 -36.55 22.27
CA LEU A 191 3.78 -35.68 21.26
C LEU A 191 2.92 -35.53 20.00
N LEU A 192 2.24 -36.60 19.59
CA LEU A 192 1.24 -36.58 18.52
C LEU A 192 0.08 -35.61 18.81
N LYS A 193 -0.37 -35.49 20.06
CA LYS A 193 -1.39 -34.48 20.43
C LYS A 193 -0.84 -33.06 20.42
N ASN A 194 0.45 -32.86 20.68
CA ASN A 194 1.11 -31.55 20.61
C ASN A 194 1.26 -31.03 19.17
N GLN A 195 1.24 -31.93 18.17
CA GLN A 195 1.17 -31.60 16.74
C GLN A 195 -0.03 -30.69 16.39
N SER A 196 -1.12 -30.78 17.15
CA SER A 196 -2.31 -29.90 17.02
C SER A 196 -2.01 -28.40 17.13
N ARG A 197 -0.86 -28.02 17.71
CA ARG A 197 -0.42 -26.62 17.78
C ARG A 197 -0.02 -26.06 16.42
N TYR A 198 0.69 -26.85 15.61
CA TYR A 198 1.07 -26.47 14.25
C TYR A 198 -0.14 -26.48 13.31
N GLU A 199 -1.08 -27.41 13.51
CA GLU A 199 -2.36 -27.40 12.78
C GLU A 199 -3.19 -26.14 13.09
N ARG A 200 -3.07 -25.58 14.30
CA ARG A 200 -3.73 -24.30 14.65
C ARG A 200 -3.08 -23.09 13.97
N GLU A 201 -1.75 -23.04 13.90
CA GLU A 201 -1.03 -21.99 13.15
C GLU A 201 -1.38 -22.03 11.66
N LEU A 202 -1.49 -23.24 11.11
CA LEU A 202 -1.93 -23.44 9.74
C LEU A 202 -3.36 -22.95 9.47
N LYS A 203 -4.29 -23.25 10.39
CA LYS A 203 -5.67 -22.73 10.31
C LYS A 203 -5.74 -21.21 10.37
N LYS A 204 -4.83 -20.54 11.09
CA LYS A 204 -4.76 -19.07 11.12
C LYS A 204 -4.35 -18.51 9.75
N LEU A 205 -3.31 -19.07 9.14
CA LEU A 205 -2.87 -18.64 7.80
C LEU A 205 -3.95 -18.88 6.74
N GLN A 206 -4.68 -20.00 6.82
CA GLN A 206 -5.85 -20.24 5.96
C GLN A 206 -6.95 -19.20 6.16
N ALA A 207 -7.23 -18.80 7.41
CA ALA A 207 -8.21 -17.76 7.72
C ALA A 207 -7.77 -16.38 7.17
N GLU A 208 -6.50 -16.01 7.29
CA GLU A 208 -5.95 -14.77 6.72
C GLU A 208 -6.11 -14.73 5.20
N VAL A 209 -5.84 -15.84 4.49
CA VAL A 209 -6.09 -15.94 3.04
C VAL A 209 -7.57 -15.80 2.70
N ALA A 210 -8.47 -16.34 3.52
CA ALA A 210 -9.90 -16.15 3.32
C ALA A 210 -10.31 -14.67 3.49
N GLU A 211 -9.76 -13.98 4.48
CA GLU A 211 -10.01 -12.54 4.68
C GLU A 211 -9.42 -11.70 3.54
N MET A 212 -8.20 -11.99 3.07
CA MET A 212 -7.64 -11.31 1.89
C MET A 212 -8.49 -11.53 0.62
N LYS A 213 -9.08 -12.72 0.44
CA LYS A 213 -10.02 -12.98 -0.66
C LYS A 213 -11.28 -12.13 -0.54
N LYS A 214 -11.83 -11.96 0.67
CA LYS A 214 -12.97 -11.06 0.91
C LYS A 214 -12.60 -9.61 0.62
N ALA A 215 -11.44 -9.14 1.10
CA ALA A 215 -10.95 -7.79 0.84
C ALA A 215 -10.78 -7.52 -0.66
N LYS A 216 -10.21 -8.47 -1.42
CA LYS A 216 -10.11 -8.39 -2.89
C LYS A 216 -11.47 -8.26 -3.56
N VAL A 217 -12.47 -9.04 -3.14
CA VAL A 217 -13.83 -8.95 -3.70
C VAL A 217 -14.48 -7.60 -3.37
N ALA A 218 -14.30 -7.10 -2.14
CA ALA A 218 -14.79 -5.78 -1.73
C ALA A 218 -14.15 -4.66 -2.56
N LEU A 219 -12.83 -4.71 -2.79
CA LEU A 219 -12.11 -3.76 -3.63
C LEU A 219 -12.60 -3.82 -5.10
N MET A 220 -12.78 -5.02 -5.66
CA MET A 220 -13.36 -5.19 -7.00
C MET A 220 -14.77 -4.60 -7.11
N LYS A 221 -15.56 -4.68 -6.03
CA LYS A 221 -16.89 -4.08 -5.97
C LYS A 221 -16.81 -2.55 -5.93
N GLN A 222 -15.96 -2.00 -5.07
CA GLN A 222 -15.71 -0.55 -4.99
C GLN A 222 -15.23 0.02 -6.33
N MET A 223 -14.30 -0.65 -7.02
CA MET A 223 -13.86 -0.23 -8.36
C MET A 223 -15.02 -0.12 -9.35
N ARG A 224 -15.96 -1.08 -9.33
CA ARG A 224 -17.14 -1.06 -10.22
C ARG A 224 -18.12 0.05 -9.85
N GLU A 225 -18.38 0.24 -8.56
CA GLU A 225 -19.26 1.29 -8.04
C GLU A 225 -18.69 2.69 -8.36
N GLU A 226 -17.38 2.90 -8.16
CA GLU A 226 -16.67 4.14 -8.51
C GLU A 226 -16.73 4.41 -10.02
N GLN A 227 -16.52 3.38 -10.86
CA GLN A 227 -16.61 3.50 -12.31
C GLN A 227 -18.04 3.84 -12.79
N GLN A 228 -19.06 3.26 -12.17
CA GLN A 228 -20.47 3.61 -12.45
C GLN A 228 -20.80 5.04 -12.00
N ARG A 229 -20.32 5.44 -10.81
CA ARG A 229 -20.49 6.82 -10.30
C ARG A 229 -19.87 7.84 -11.24
N ARG A 230 -18.66 7.58 -11.75
CA ARG A 230 -17.97 8.45 -12.73
C ARG A 230 -18.79 8.62 -14.01
N ARG A 231 -19.32 7.53 -14.58
CA ARG A 231 -20.19 7.61 -15.77
C ARG A 231 -21.43 8.46 -15.52
N LEU A 232 -22.05 8.34 -14.35
CA LEU A 232 -23.22 9.16 -13.98
C LEU A 232 -22.86 10.64 -13.85
N VAL A 233 -21.74 10.96 -13.21
CA VAL A 233 -21.27 12.35 -13.07
C VAL A 233 -20.90 12.94 -14.43
N GLU A 234 -20.20 12.19 -15.28
CA GLU A 234 -19.81 12.63 -16.62
C GLU A 234 -21.01 12.88 -17.53
N THR A 235 -22.03 12.00 -17.49
CA THR A 235 -23.27 12.21 -18.26
C THR A 235 -24.06 13.43 -17.78
N LYS A 236 -24.12 13.68 -16.46
CA LYS A 236 -24.71 14.91 -15.90
C LYS A 236 -23.96 16.16 -16.37
N ARG A 237 -22.62 16.18 -16.25
CA ARG A 237 -21.77 17.29 -16.69
C ARG A 237 -21.91 17.55 -18.20
N ASN A 238 -22.00 16.50 -19.01
CA ASN A 238 -22.22 16.64 -20.45
C ASN A 238 -23.59 17.26 -20.80
N ARG A 239 -24.64 16.92 -20.04
CA ARG A 239 -25.96 17.55 -20.19
C ARG A 239 -25.91 19.04 -19.84
N GLU A 240 -25.28 19.38 -18.73
CA GLU A 240 -25.08 20.78 -18.29
C GLU A 240 -24.30 21.58 -19.34
N ILE A 241 -23.18 21.03 -19.85
CA ILE A 241 -22.41 21.64 -20.94
C ILE A 241 -23.28 21.85 -22.18
N ALA A 242 -24.13 20.89 -22.54
CA ALA A 242 -25.02 21.01 -23.69
C ALA A 242 -26.09 22.11 -23.48
N GLN A 243 -26.65 22.23 -22.28
CA GLN A 243 -27.59 23.30 -21.91
C GLN A 243 -26.90 24.67 -21.95
N LEU A 244 -25.72 24.81 -21.33
CA LEU A 244 -24.94 26.05 -21.35
C LEU A 244 -24.57 26.45 -22.78
N LYS A 245 -24.18 25.51 -23.65
CA LYS A 245 -23.93 25.79 -25.09
C LYS A 245 -25.20 26.19 -25.85
N LYS A 246 -26.38 25.67 -25.48
CA LYS A 246 -27.65 26.09 -26.08
C LYS A 246 -28.00 27.52 -25.68
N GLU A 247 -27.82 27.86 -24.40
CA GLU A 247 -28.08 29.19 -23.87
C GLU A 247 -27.06 30.23 -24.40
N GLN A 248 -25.78 29.87 -24.46
CA GLN A 248 -24.73 30.68 -25.09
C GLN A 248 -25.12 31.07 -26.52
N ARG A 249 -25.60 30.11 -27.33
CA ARG A 249 -26.04 30.38 -28.72
C ARG A 249 -27.23 31.34 -28.77
N ARG A 250 -28.17 31.27 -27.82
CA ARG A 250 -29.31 32.19 -27.71
C ARG A 250 -28.84 33.60 -27.39
N GLN A 251 -27.96 33.74 -26.40
CA GLN A 251 -27.38 35.02 -26.00
C GLN A 251 -26.56 35.64 -27.14
N GLU A 252 -25.74 34.85 -27.82
CA GLU A 252 -24.97 35.31 -28.99
C GLU A 252 -25.89 35.81 -30.11
N PHE A 253 -27.00 35.12 -30.39
CA PHE A 253 -27.98 35.57 -31.37
C PHE A 253 -28.63 36.90 -30.96
N GLN A 254 -28.99 37.05 -29.68
CA GLN A 254 -29.57 38.28 -29.15
C GLN A 254 -28.58 39.45 -29.20
N ILE A 255 -27.31 39.23 -28.84
CA ILE A 255 -26.24 40.22 -28.96
C ILE A 255 -26.10 40.67 -30.42
N ARG A 256 -26.02 39.73 -31.38
CA ARG A 256 -25.91 40.07 -32.81
C ARG A 256 -27.11 40.88 -33.32
N ALA A 257 -28.32 40.57 -32.85
CA ALA A 257 -29.53 41.31 -33.21
C ALA A 257 -29.49 42.76 -32.68
N LEU A 258 -29.12 42.95 -31.40
CA LEU A 258 -28.97 44.26 -30.78
C LEU A 258 -27.82 45.08 -31.40
N GLU A 259 -26.70 44.45 -31.70
CA GLU A 259 -25.57 45.08 -32.40
C GLU A 259 -25.97 45.57 -33.79
N SER A 260 -26.73 44.76 -34.55
CA SER A 260 -27.25 45.14 -35.85
C SER A 260 -28.20 46.35 -35.74
N GLN A 261 -29.13 46.33 -34.77
CA GLN A 261 -30.03 47.45 -34.51
C GLN A 261 -29.27 48.73 -34.13
N LYS A 262 -28.26 48.62 -33.27
CA LYS A 262 -27.39 49.75 -32.88
C LYS A 262 -26.63 50.31 -34.08
N ARG A 263 -26.02 49.45 -34.91
CA ARG A 263 -25.35 49.88 -36.15
C ARG A 263 -26.31 50.60 -37.09
N GLN A 264 -27.55 50.12 -37.22
CA GLN A 264 -28.56 50.79 -38.04
C GLN A 264 -28.94 52.17 -37.49
N GLN A 265 -29.13 52.29 -36.16
CA GLN A 265 -29.37 53.59 -35.51
C GLN A 265 -28.19 54.55 -35.71
N GLU A 266 -26.95 54.07 -35.59
CA GLU A 266 -25.74 54.86 -35.84
C GLU A 266 -25.67 55.36 -37.29
N ILE A 267 -26.03 54.54 -38.28
CA ILE A 267 -26.08 54.95 -39.69
C ILE A 267 -27.13 56.05 -39.89
N VAL A 268 -28.33 55.90 -39.34
CA VAL A 268 -29.40 56.90 -39.44
C VAL A 268 -28.99 58.22 -38.78
N LEU A 269 -28.44 58.15 -37.57
CA LEU A 269 -27.92 59.31 -36.85
C LEU A 269 -26.80 59.99 -37.64
N ARG A 270 -25.88 59.23 -38.25
CA ARG A 270 -24.80 59.76 -39.09
C ARG A 270 -25.36 60.46 -40.34
N ARG A 271 -26.34 59.88 -41.02
CA ARG A 271 -27.02 60.51 -42.18
C ARG A 271 -27.71 61.82 -41.78
N LYS A 272 -28.50 61.82 -40.71
CA LYS A 272 -29.13 63.05 -40.18
C LYS A 272 -28.10 64.10 -39.78
N THR A 273 -26.99 63.69 -39.17
CA THR A 273 -25.90 64.60 -38.81
C THR A 273 -25.24 65.21 -40.04
N GLN A 274 -25.02 64.40 -41.09
CA GLN A 274 -24.50 64.87 -42.38
C GLN A 274 -25.48 65.82 -43.08
N GLU A 275 -26.79 65.54 -43.07
CA GLU A 275 -27.83 66.43 -43.60
C GLU A 275 -27.89 67.77 -42.85
N VAL A 276 -27.92 67.75 -41.51
CA VAL A 276 -27.87 68.98 -40.68
C VAL A 276 -26.60 69.77 -40.97
N SER A 277 -25.45 69.11 -41.10
CA SER A 277 -24.18 69.75 -41.46
C SER A 277 -24.21 70.36 -42.87
N ALA A 278 -24.83 69.67 -43.85
CA ALA A 278 -25.01 70.16 -45.21
C ALA A 278 -25.95 71.37 -45.27
N LEU A 279 -27.08 71.34 -44.55
CA LEU A 279 -28.00 72.48 -44.44
C LEU A 279 -27.33 73.68 -43.78
N ARG A 280 -26.51 73.47 -42.74
CA ARG A 280 -25.69 74.53 -42.13
C ARG A 280 -24.63 75.11 -43.08
N ARG A 281 -24.14 74.32 -44.04
CA ARG A 281 -23.25 74.82 -45.11
C ARG A 281 -24.00 75.65 -46.16
N LEU A 282 -25.24 75.27 -46.50
CA LEU A 282 -26.11 76.03 -47.41
C LEU A 282 -26.65 77.32 -46.79
N ALA A 283 -26.92 77.33 -45.48
CA ALA A 283 -27.39 78.50 -44.74
C ALA A 283 -26.27 79.47 -44.30
N LYS A 284 -25.02 79.20 -44.70
CA LYS A 284 -23.89 80.08 -44.37
C LYS A 284 -23.75 81.14 -45.46
N PRO A 285 -23.87 82.45 -45.16
CA PRO A 285 -23.55 83.48 -46.14
C PRO A 285 -22.07 83.35 -46.53
N MET A 286 -21.78 83.37 -47.82
CA MET A 286 -20.40 83.35 -48.34
C MET A 286 -19.63 84.54 -47.74
N SER A 287 -18.68 84.28 -46.84
CA SER A 287 -17.50 85.12 -46.70
C SER A 287 -16.30 84.35 -46.16
N GLU A 288 -15.27 84.40 -47.01
CA GLU A 288 -13.83 84.37 -46.76
C GLU A 288 -13.09 83.18 -46.15
N ARG A 289 -11.92 83.05 -46.76
CA ARG A 289 -10.83 82.09 -46.62
C ARG A 289 -10.08 82.26 -45.28
N VAL A 290 -9.16 81.31 -45.08
CA VAL A 290 -7.93 81.39 -44.25
C VAL A 290 -8.08 80.90 -42.81
N ALA A 291 -7.59 79.69 -42.56
CA ALA A 291 -6.70 79.39 -41.42
C ALA A 291 -6.16 77.95 -41.56
N GLY A 292 -4.84 77.85 -41.66
CA GLY A 292 -4.10 76.61 -41.75
C GLY A 292 -4.19 75.74 -40.48
N ARG A 293 -3.96 74.45 -40.69
CA ARG A 293 -3.95 73.36 -39.70
C ARG A 293 -2.88 73.53 -38.63
N ALA A 294 -3.27 73.37 -37.37
CA ALA A 294 -2.43 72.83 -36.30
C ALA A 294 -3.29 72.18 -35.19
N GLY A 295 -2.93 70.97 -34.76
CA GLY A 295 -3.25 70.46 -33.42
C GLY A 295 -3.86 69.05 -33.27
N LEU A 296 -3.03 68.13 -32.75
CA LEU A 296 -3.30 67.07 -31.75
C LEU A 296 -3.48 65.57 -32.18
N LYS A 297 -2.62 64.74 -31.55
CA LYS A 297 -2.44 63.25 -31.51
C LYS A 297 -3.56 62.54 -30.69
N PRO A 298 -3.59 61.19 -30.38
CA PRO A 298 -2.69 60.03 -30.63
C PRO A 298 -3.46 58.72 -31.06
N PRO A 299 -3.10 57.47 -30.64
CA PRO A 299 -2.29 56.48 -31.37
C PRO A 299 -3.06 55.21 -31.79
N MET A 300 -2.57 54.45 -32.77
CA MET A 300 -2.89 53.02 -32.90
C MET A 300 -1.58 52.24 -33.13
N LEU A 301 -1.23 51.43 -32.13
CA LEU A 301 -0.24 50.37 -32.23
C LEU A 301 -0.96 49.15 -32.78
N ASP A 302 -0.49 48.65 -33.93
CA ASP A 302 -0.76 47.29 -34.35
C ASP A 302 0.46 46.43 -33.99
N SER A 303 0.16 45.25 -33.45
CA SER A 303 1.09 44.29 -32.88
C SER A 303 1.34 43.21 -33.93
N GLY A 304 2.61 42.97 -34.26
CA GLY A 304 3.00 41.89 -35.16
C GLY A 304 4.43 41.46 -34.86
N ALA A 305 4.58 40.61 -33.84
CA ALA A 305 5.82 39.89 -33.56
C ALA A 305 5.65 38.44 -34.01
N GLU A 306 6.42 38.05 -35.02
CA GLU A 306 6.57 36.66 -35.46
C GLU A 306 7.98 36.15 -35.09
N VAL A 307 8.01 34.88 -34.64
CA VAL A 307 9.09 33.86 -34.75
C VAL A 307 10.47 34.12 -34.10
N SER A 308 11.21 33.17 -33.53
CA SER A 308 11.00 31.77 -33.12
C SER A 308 12.25 31.29 -32.34
N ALA A 309 12.01 30.32 -31.45
CA ALA A 309 12.78 29.12 -31.09
C ALA A 309 14.34 29.10 -31.00
N SER A 310 14.76 28.71 -29.79
CA SER A 310 15.69 27.61 -29.44
C SER A 310 17.19 27.73 -29.71
N THR A 311 17.98 27.52 -28.64
CA THR A 311 18.95 26.40 -28.54
C THR A 311 19.28 26.07 -27.09
N THR A 312 19.20 24.78 -26.80
CA THR A 312 19.71 24.06 -25.63
C THR A 312 21.25 23.98 -25.64
N SER A 313 21.89 24.04 -24.47
CA SER A 313 23.18 23.38 -24.26
C SER A 313 23.27 22.85 -22.83
N SER A 314 23.47 21.54 -22.76
CA SER A 314 23.71 20.73 -21.57
C SER A 314 25.19 20.71 -21.21
N GLU A 315 25.50 20.77 -19.91
CA GLU A 315 26.73 20.23 -19.35
C GLU A 315 26.37 19.23 -18.24
N ALA A 316 27.10 18.12 -18.24
CA ALA A 316 27.01 17.05 -17.27
C ALA A 316 28.07 17.25 -16.18
N GLU A 317 27.69 17.12 -14.91
CA GLU A 317 28.61 16.67 -13.87
C GLU A 317 27.92 15.73 -12.90
N SER A 318 28.53 14.55 -12.76
CA SER A 318 28.30 13.58 -11.70
C SER A 318 28.98 14.10 -10.43
N GLY A 319 28.27 14.14 -9.31
CA GLY A 319 28.85 14.56 -8.04
C GLY A 319 27.88 14.34 -6.89
N ALA A 320 28.13 13.30 -6.10
CA ALA A 320 27.45 13.03 -4.84
C ALA A 320 27.39 14.30 -3.98
N ARG A 321 26.18 14.82 -3.76
CA ARG A 321 25.97 16.01 -2.93
C ARG A 321 26.15 15.61 -1.46
N SER A 322 27.26 16.02 -0.86
CA SER A 322 27.45 15.95 0.59
C SER A 322 26.33 16.69 1.33
N VAL A 323 25.85 16.12 2.44
CA VAL A 323 24.76 16.61 3.32
C VAL A 323 24.90 18.12 3.64
N SER A 324 26.14 18.61 3.75
CA SER A 324 26.43 20.03 3.98
C SER A 324 26.00 20.97 2.85
N SER A 325 25.94 20.50 1.59
CA SER A 325 25.53 21.31 0.43
C SER A 325 24.03 21.53 0.38
N ILE A 326 23.25 20.49 0.71
CA ILE A 326 21.79 20.52 0.73
C ILE A 326 21.31 21.41 1.90
N VAL A 327 21.91 21.26 3.07
CA VAL A 327 21.62 22.11 4.24
C VAL A 327 21.96 23.58 3.98
N ARG A 328 23.06 23.88 3.27
CA ARG A 328 23.41 25.27 2.88
C ARG A 328 22.50 25.84 1.80
N GLN A 329 22.04 25.02 0.86
CA GLN A 329 21.10 25.44 -0.17
C GLN A 329 19.74 25.79 0.45
N TRP A 330 19.27 24.98 1.39
CA TRP A 330 18.03 25.23 2.13
C TRP A 330 18.16 26.44 3.07
N ASN A 331 19.28 26.57 3.80
CA ASN A 331 19.55 27.76 4.62
C ASN A 331 19.64 29.07 3.82
N ARG A 332 20.18 29.04 2.59
CA ARG A 332 20.19 30.22 1.70
C ARG A 332 18.78 30.60 1.22
N GLN A 333 17.93 29.61 0.98
CA GLN A 333 16.55 29.82 0.55
C GLN A 333 15.69 30.40 1.69
N ILE A 334 15.95 29.97 2.92
CA ILE A 334 15.28 30.48 4.15
C ILE A 334 15.76 31.90 4.51
N ASN A 335 17.05 32.19 4.42
CA ASN A 335 17.58 33.53 4.66
C ASN A 335 17.10 34.57 3.63
N HIS A 336 16.60 34.13 2.46
CA HIS A 336 15.98 35.00 1.47
C HIS A 336 14.52 35.38 1.83
N PHE A 337 13.88 34.58 2.70
CA PHE A 337 12.52 34.80 3.22
C PHE A 337 12.53 35.65 4.50
N LEU A 338 13.62 35.60 5.26
CA LEU A 338 13.91 36.47 6.41
C LEU A 338 14.39 37.85 5.92
N GLY A 339 13.45 38.71 5.54
CA GLY A 339 13.72 40.11 5.20
C GLY A 339 14.29 40.90 6.38
N ASP A 340 15.62 40.90 6.52
CA ASP A 340 16.35 41.73 7.47
C ASP A 340 16.57 43.12 6.83
N HIS A 341 15.72 44.09 7.19
CA HIS A 341 15.94 45.50 6.86
C HIS A 341 16.83 46.15 7.94
N PRO A 342 18.01 46.69 7.59
CA PRO A 342 18.74 47.54 8.52
C PRO A 342 18.03 48.90 8.66
N ALA A 343 17.80 49.32 9.90
CA ALA A 343 17.17 50.60 10.24
C ALA A 343 18.05 51.81 9.84
N PRO A 344 17.48 52.92 9.30
CA PRO A 344 18.16 54.20 9.26
C PRO A 344 17.82 55.04 10.50
N ALA A 345 18.83 55.80 10.95
CA ALA A 345 18.79 56.68 12.11
C ALA A 345 17.88 57.90 11.96
N VAL A 346 17.47 58.42 13.12
CA VAL A 346 16.59 59.56 13.41
C VAL A 346 17.19 60.92 12.98
N ASN A 347 16.36 61.83 12.43
CA ASN A 347 16.25 63.26 12.85
C ASN A 347 15.20 64.10 12.06
N GLY A 348 14.35 64.87 12.79
CA GLY A 348 14.00 66.28 12.47
C GLY A 348 12.70 66.69 11.74
N THR A 349 11.57 66.83 12.48
CA THR A 349 10.45 67.86 12.44
C THR A 349 9.67 68.30 11.13
N PRO A 350 8.39 68.80 11.25
CA PRO A 350 7.29 68.67 10.26
C PRO A 350 6.86 70.05 9.65
N PRO A 351 5.63 70.29 9.07
CA PRO A 351 4.52 69.43 8.63
C PRO A 351 3.96 69.75 7.20
N ARG A 352 3.18 68.84 6.59
CA ARG A 352 2.05 69.25 5.73
C ARG A 352 0.99 68.15 5.55
N LYS A 353 -0.24 68.48 5.95
CA LYS A 353 -1.47 67.70 5.77
C LYS A 353 -1.72 67.36 4.29
N LYS A 354 -2.18 66.12 4.01
CA LYS A 354 -3.20 65.82 2.98
C LYS A 354 -3.70 64.36 3.09
N PHE A 355 -5.01 64.26 3.29
CA PHE A 355 -5.95 63.16 3.01
C PHE A 355 -5.62 61.73 3.51
N GLN A 356 -6.29 61.36 4.61
CA GLN A 356 -6.59 59.98 4.97
C GLN A 356 -7.49 59.37 3.90
N LYS A 357 -6.99 58.36 3.18
CA LYS A 357 -7.84 57.35 2.52
C LYS A 357 -7.86 56.16 3.48
N LYS A 358 -9.05 55.84 4.02
CA LYS A 358 -9.30 54.65 4.83
C LYS A 358 -8.97 53.40 4.00
N GLY A 359 -7.81 52.82 4.25
CA GLY A 359 -7.55 51.40 4.12
C GLY A 359 -6.91 51.01 5.43
N ALA A 360 -7.60 50.21 6.24
CA ALA A 360 -7.02 49.69 7.47
C ALA A 360 -5.90 48.72 7.07
N SER A 361 -4.68 49.22 6.90
CA SER A 361 -3.49 48.41 7.08
C SER A 361 -3.49 47.99 8.55
N GLN A 362 -4.14 46.87 8.84
CA GLN A 362 -4.14 46.26 10.17
C GLN A 362 -2.69 45.90 10.47
N SER A 363 -1.98 46.80 11.13
CA SER A 363 -0.66 46.52 11.68
C SER A 363 -0.80 45.30 12.57
N PHE A 364 -0.12 44.20 12.20
CA PHE A 364 -0.11 42.96 12.96
C PHE A 364 0.02 43.28 14.44
N SER A 365 -0.87 42.79 15.29
CA SER A 365 -0.74 43.02 16.73
C SER A 365 0.61 42.45 17.18
N LYS A 366 1.31 43.13 18.11
CA LYS A 366 2.58 42.64 18.65
C LYS A 366 2.44 41.22 19.23
N ALA A 367 1.27 40.92 19.80
CA ALA A 367 0.92 39.58 20.29
C ALA A 367 0.79 38.55 19.16
N ALA A 368 0.06 38.87 18.09
CA ALA A 368 -0.03 38.01 16.92
C ALA A 368 1.36 37.71 16.34
N ARG A 369 2.26 38.72 16.29
CA ARG A 369 3.63 38.62 15.72
C ARG A 369 4.46 37.57 16.46
N LEU A 370 4.36 37.57 17.79
CA LEU A 370 5.04 36.59 18.63
C LEU A 370 4.46 35.19 18.48
N LYS A 371 3.13 35.06 18.35
CA LYS A 371 2.46 33.78 18.07
C LYS A 371 2.87 33.20 16.71
N TRP A 372 2.92 34.04 15.67
CA TRP A 372 3.41 33.66 14.34
C TRP A 372 4.86 33.16 14.37
N GLN A 373 5.77 33.93 14.97
CA GLN A 373 7.17 33.51 15.10
C GLN A 373 7.35 32.22 15.91
N SER A 374 6.47 31.96 16.87
CA SER A 374 6.47 30.69 17.62
C SER A 374 6.01 29.52 16.77
N LEU A 375 4.98 29.73 15.95
CA LEU A 375 4.49 28.73 15.01
C LEU A 375 5.52 28.45 13.91
N GLU A 376 6.15 29.49 13.36
CA GLU A 376 7.21 29.40 12.37
C GLU A 376 8.42 28.60 12.90
N ARG A 377 8.90 28.92 14.11
CA ARG A 377 9.95 28.13 14.76
C ARG A 377 9.54 26.66 14.93
N ARG A 378 8.30 26.40 15.36
CA ARG A 378 7.79 25.03 15.52
C ARG A 378 7.75 24.26 14.19
N ILE A 379 7.29 24.90 13.11
CA ILE A 379 7.26 24.28 11.79
C ILE A 379 8.69 23.94 11.34
N ILE A 380 9.66 24.84 11.57
CA ILE A 380 11.07 24.58 11.26
C ILE A 380 11.59 23.37 12.05
N ASP A 381 11.29 23.28 13.35
CA ASP A 381 11.70 22.15 14.19
C ASP A 381 11.09 20.83 13.69
N ILE A 382 9.80 20.81 13.34
CA ILE A 382 9.11 19.64 12.76
C ILE A 382 9.76 19.22 11.43
N VAL A 383 10.03 20.18 10.55
CA VAL A 383 10.66 19.89 9.25
C VAL A 383 12.08 19.35 9.44
N MET A 384 12.85 19.92 10.37
CA MET A 384 14.20 19.46 10.68
C MET A 384 14.21 18.06 11.31
N GLN A 385 13.26 17.77 12.20
CA GLN A 385 13.09 16.44 12.78
C GLN A 385 12.70 15.41 11.71
N ARG A 386 11.74 15.72 10.84
CA ARG A 386 11.36 14.87 9.69
C ARG A 386 12.53 14.63 8.75
N MET A 387 13.32 15.65 8.44
CA MET A 387 14.52 15.51 7.62
C MET A 387 15.54 14.57 8.28
N THR A 388 15.70 14.67 9.61
CA THR A 388 16.59 13.76 10.37
C THR A 388 16.12 12.32 10.29
N ILE A 389 14.82 12.07 10.48
CA ILE A 389 14.22 10.72 10.38
C ILE A 389 14.44 10.14 8.98
N VAL A 390 14.11 10.89 7.92
CA VAL A 390 14.31 10.44 6.53
C VAL A 390 15.77 10.09 6.22
N ASN A 391 16.72 10.84 6.78
CA ASN A 391 18.14 10.52 6.61
C ASN A 391 18.52 9.22 7.35
N LEU A 392 18.04 9.02 8.58
CA LEU A 392 18.28 7.79 9.34
C LEU A 392 17.64 6.57 8.68
N GLU A 393 16.44 6.71 8.10
CA GLU A 393 15.77 5.68 7.31
C GLU A 393 16.60 5.29 6.09
N ALA A 394 17.09 6.28 5.33
CA ALA A 394 17.93 6.04 4.15
C ALA A 394 19.27 5.35 4.50
N ASP A 395 19.88 5.71 5.63
CA ASP A 395 21.11 5.07 6.10
C ASP A 395 20.84 3.65 6.62
N MET A 396 19.73 3.43 7.32
CA MET A 396 19.28 2.10 7.73
C MET A 396 19.04 1.18 6.52
N GLU A 397 18.39 1.66 5.45
CA GLU A 397 18.21 0.90 4.21
C GLU A 397 19.53 0.50 3.55
N ARG A 398 20.53 1.40 3.58
CA ARG A 398 21.88 1.09 3.09
C ARG A 398 22.56 0.02 3.91
N LEU A 399 22.43 0.09 5.24
CA LEU A 399 22.96 -0.93 6.15
C LEU A 399 22.30 -2.29 5.93
N ILE A 400 20.97 -2.33 5.74
CA ILE A 400 20.23 -3.56 5.42
C ILE A 400 20.74 -4.18 4.12
N LYS A 401 20.89 -3.39 3.04
CA LYS A 401 21.47 -3.87 1.77
C LYS A 401 22.89 -4.40 1.96
N LYS A 402 23.73 -3.70 2.72
CA LYS A 402 25.10 -4.15 3.00
C LYS A 402 25.12 -5.47 3.78
N ARG A 403 24.21 -5.64 4.74
CA ARG A 403 24.04 -6.88 5.49
C ARG A 403 23.68 -8.05 4.57
N GLU A 404 22.74 -7.85 3.66
CA GLU A 404 22.33 -8.87 2.68
C GLU A 404 23.49 -9.29 1.77
N GLU A 405 24.29 -8.34 1.27
CA GLU A 405 25.51 -8.63 0.50
C GLU A 405 26.51 -9.48 1.28
N LEU A 406 26.73 -9.17 2.56
CA LEU A 406 27.64 -9.94 3.42
C LEU A 406 27.10 -11.34 3.73
N PHE A 407 25.79 -11.50 3.92
CA PHE A 407 25.17 -12.81 4.07
C PHE A 407 25.37 -13.67 2.82
N LEU A 408 25.15 -13.12 1.64
CA LEU A 408 25.38 -13.82 0.37
C LEU A 408 26.84 -14.24 0.21
N LEU A 409 27.78 -13.37 0.56
CA LEU A 409 29.22 -13.68 0.51
C LEU A 409 29.59 -14.77 1.53
N GLN A 410 29.08 -14.68 2.75
CA GLN A 410 29.31 -15.67 3.80
C GLN A 410 28.76 -17.04 3.40
N GLU A 411 27.58 -17.09 2.78
CA GLU A 411 26.98 -18.33 2.30
C GLU A 411 27.77 -18.93 1.13
N ALA A 412 28.30 -18.10 0.23
CA ALA A 412 29.19 -18.54 -0.85
C ALA A 412 30.50 -19.15 -0.30
N LEU A 413 31.11 -18.54 0.71
CA LEU A 413 32.31 -19.06 1.37
C LEU A 413 32.01 -20.36 2.14
N ARG A 414 30.87 -20.46 2.83
CA ARG A 414 30.43 -21.71 3.48
C ARG A 414 30.29 -22.85 2.47
N ARG A 415 29.63 -22.61 1.33
CA ARG A 415 29.52 -23.60 0.24
C ARG A 415 30.87 -23.94 -0.39
N LYS A 416 31.81 -23.00 -0.45
CA LYS A 416 33.18 -23.25 -0.94
C LYS A 416 33.95 -24.14 0.03
N ARG A 417 33.84 -23.86 1.33
CA ARG A 417 34.45 -24.67 2.41
C ARG A 417 33.89 -26.10 2.43
N GLU A 418 32.57 -26.27 2.32
CA GLU A 418 31.94 -27.60 2.27
C GLU A 418 32.44 -28.44 1.07
N ARG A 419 32.59 -27.80 -0.11
CA ARG A 419 33.15 -28.47 -1.30
C ARG A 419 34.61 -28.87 -1.09
N LEU A 420 35.43 -27.95 -0.59
CA LEU A 420 36.85 -28.23 -0.30
C LEU A 420 36.99 -29.38 0.72
N GLN A 421 36.13 -29.39 1.74
CA GLN A 421 36.12 -30.43 2.76
C GLN A 421 35.72 -31.80 2.21
N ALA A 422 34.84 -31.85 1.20
CA ALA A 422 34.41 -33.08 0.56
C ALA A 422 35.43 -33.61 -0.47
N GLU A 423 36.09 -32.72 -1.21
CA GLU A 423 37.03 -33.08 -2.28
C GLU A 423 38.46 -33.32 -1.77
N SER A 424 38.91 -32.54 -0.78
CA SER A 424 40.31 -32.53 -0.31
C SER A 424 40.37 -32.29 1.21
N PRO A 425 39.99 -33.27 2.04
CA PRO A 425 39.96 -33.11 3.50
C PRO A 425 41.35 -32.94 4.13
N GLU A 426 42.42 -33.31 3.42
CA GLU A 426 43.81 -33.13 3.87
C GLU A 426 44.29 -31.67 3.74
N GLU A 427 43.56 -30.81 3.01
CA GLU A 427 43.90 -29.40 2.80
C GLU A 427 43.44 -28.52 3.99
N GLU A 428 43.90 -28.89 5.19
CA GLU A 428 43.49 -28.27 6.47
C GLU A 428 43.76 -26.76 6.50
N LYS A 429 44.85 -26.29 5.88
CA LYS A 429 45.17 -24.85 5.81
C LYS A 429 44.12 -24.04 5.05
N GLY A 430 43.69 -24.51 3.88
CA GLY A 430 42.66 -23.82 3.08
C GLY A 430 41.29 -23.86 3.76
N LEU A 431 40.97 -24.95 4.46
CA LEU A 431 39.75 -25.05 5.27
C LEU A 431 39.74 -24.10 6.46
N GLN A 432 40.90 -23.91 7.10
CA GLN A 432 41.10 -22.98 8.21
C GLN A 432 41.02 -21.52 7.75
N GLU A 433 41.67 -21.17 6.63
CA GLU A 433 41.59 -19.83 6.02
C GLU A 433 40.13 -19.45 5.67
N LEU A 434 39.38 -20.37 5.05
CA LEU A 434 37.96 -20.15 4.76
C LEU A 434 37.10 -20.03 6.03
N ALA A 435 37.44 -20.76 7.10
CA ALA A 435 36.74 -20.66 8.37
C ALA A 435 36.96 -19.29 9.02
N GLU A 436 38.19 -18.78 9.01
CA GLU A 436 38.54 -17.45 9.50
C GLU A 436 37.84 -16.35 8.69
N GLU A 437 37.80 -16.45 7.36
CA GLU A 437 37.06 -15.50 6.52
C GLU A 437 35.55 -15.50 6.83
N ILE A 438 34.95 -16.68 7.08
CA ILE A 438 33.53 -16.79 7.47
C ILE A 438 33.27 -16.15 8.83
N GLU A 439 34.21 -16.28 9.77
CA GLU A 439 34.14 -15.68 11.12
C GLU A 439 34.27 -14.16 11.06
N VAL A 440 35.19 -13.63 10.24
CA VAL A 440 35.31 -12.19 9.97
C VAL A 440 34.01 -11.62 9.37
N LEU A 441 33.41 -12.33 8.41
CA LEU A 441 32.11 -11.91 7.86
C LEU A 441 30.99 -11.99 8.89
N ALA A 442 31.01 -12.96 9.81
CA ALA A 442 30.05 -13.04 10.90
C ALA A 442 30.14 -11.81 11.81
N ALA A 443 31.35 -11.44 12.23
CA ALA A 443 31.59 -10.25 13.05
C ALA A 443 31.14 -8.96 12.34
N ASN A 444 31.37 -8.84 11.02
CA ASN A 444 30.90 -7.70 10.24
C ASN A 444 29.37 -7.62 10.14
N ILE A 445 28.70 -8.78 10.00
CA ILE A 445 27.23 -8.86 10.00
C ILE A 445 26.68 -8.44 11.35
N ASP A 446 27.28 -8.89 12.46
CA ASP A 446 26.88 -8.54 13.82
C ASP A 446 27.02 -7.02 14.04
N TYR A 447 28.14 -6.42 13.65
CA TYR A 447 28.35 -4.96 13.71
C TYR A 447 27.28 -4.17 12.93
N ILE A 448 26.91 -4.64 11.73
CA ILE A 448 25.87 -3.99 10.93
C ILE A 448 24.49 -4.16 11.57
N ASN A 449 24.20 -5.31 12.19
CA ASN A 449 22.96 -5.50 12.93
C ASN A 449 22.85 -4.56 14.13
N ASP A 450 23.94 -4.37 14.88
CA ASP A 450 23.98 -3.40 15.98
C ASP A 450 23.74 -1.97 15.44
N SER A 451 24.42 -1.61 14.34
CA SER A 451 24.25 -0.30 13.70
C SER A 451 22.81 -0.06 13.21
N ILE A 452 22.15 -1.09 12.64
CA ILE A 452 20.73 -1.03 12.25
C ILE A 452 19.84 -0.83 13.48
N THR A 453 20.13 -1.56 14.56
CA THR A 453 19.37 -1.47 15.82
C THR A 453 19.47 -0.07 16.43
N ASP A 454 20.66 0.53 16.42
CA ASP A 454 20.89 1.89 16.89
C ASP A 454 20.14 2.94 16.03
N CYS A 455 20.16 2.79 14.70
CA CYS A 455 19.37 3.62 13.79
C CYS A 455 17.87 3.53 14.11
N GLN A 456 17.34 2.30 14.27
CA GLN A 456 15.94 2.06 14.60
C GLN A 456 15.55 2.67 15.95
N ALA A 457 16.37 2.47 16.99
CA ALA A 457 16.12 3.03 18.31
C ALA A 457 16.07 4.57 18.27
N THR A 458 16.98 5.19 17.50
CA THR A 458 17.02 6.65 17.33
C THR A 458 15.78 7.16 16.58
N ILE A 459 15.33 6.46 15.53
CA ILE A 459 14.11 6.80 14.79
C ILE A 459 12.90 6.73 15.72
N VAL A 460 12.72 5.62 16.45
CA VAL A 460 11.61 5.43 17.39
C VAL A 460 11.59 6.54 18.44
N GLN A 461 12.73 6.90 19.01
CA GLN A 461 12.82 7.99 20.00
C GLN A 461 12.41 9.36 19.39
N LEU A 462 12.80 9.62 18.14
CA LEU A 462 12.40 10.84 17.43
C LEU A 462 10.92 10.82 17.02
N GLU A 463 10.33 9.66 16.79
CA GLU A 463 8.90 9.51 16.48
C GLU A 463 8.01 9.60 17.73
N GLU A 464 8.44 9.07 18.88
CA GLU A 464 7.72 9.22 20.15
C GLU A 464 7.67 10.69 20.59
N THR A 465 8.76 11.43 20.41
CA THR A 465 8.79 12.88 20.70
C THR A 465 7.98 13.72 19.71
N LYS A 466 7.72 13.21 18.51
CA LYS A 466 6.89 13.88 17.49
C LYS A 466 5.41 13.92 17.89
N GLU A 467 4.86 12.87 18.53
CA GLU A 467 3.45 12.88 18.98
C GLU A 467 3.18 13.97 20.04
N GLU A 468 4.17 14.24 20.90
CA GLU A 468 4.13 15.32 21.88
C GLU A 468 4.29 16.71 21.22
N LEU A 469 5.13 16.83 20.19
CA LEU A 469 5.38 18.11 19.50
C LEU A 469 4.25 18.53 18.56
N ASP A 470 3.58 17.58 17.89
CA ASP A 470 2.56 17.85 16.86
C ASP A 470 1.15 18.08 17.44
N SER A 471 0.75 17.40 18.54
CA SER A 471 -0.66 17.40 18.98
C SER A 471 -1.04 18.49 19.99
N THR A 472 -0.15 18.83 20.93
CA THR A 472 -0.51 19.74 22.04
C THR A 472 -0.21 21.20 21.75
N ASP A 473 0.94 21.51 21.16
CA ASP A 473 1.41 22.90 21.10
C ASP A 473 0.87 23.71 19.91
N THR A 474 0.72 23.10 18.73
CA THR A 474 0.11 23.77 17.56
C THR A 474 -1.38 24.04 17.84
N SER A 475 -2.07 23.06 18.41
CA SER A 475 -3.46 23.17 18.87
C SER A 475 -3.64 24.25 19.93
N VAL A 476 -2.73 24.36 20.90
CA VAL A 476 -2.77 25.42 21.94
C VAL A 476 -2.52 26.81 21.35
N VAL A 477 -1.61 26.95 20.38
CA VAL A 477 -1.37 28.23 19.68
C VAL A 477 -2.61 28.63 18.88
N ILE A 478 -3.25 27.69 18.18
CA ILE A 478 -4.48 27.93 17.41
C ILE A 478 -5.66 28.26 18.35
N SER A 479 -5.83 27.51 19.44
CA SER A 479 -6.93 27.66 20.40
C SER A 479 -6.83 28.95 21.23
N SER A 480 -5.61 29.48 21.41
CA SER A 480 -5.38 30.76 22.10
C SER A 480 -5.42 31.98 21.18
N CYS A 481 -5.68 31.81 19.87
CA CYS A 481 -5.84 32.91 18.93
C CYS A 481 -7.26 33.48 18.99
N SER A 482 -7.35 34.80 19.12
CA SER A 482 -8.62 35.51 18.89
C SER A 482 -8.98 35.51 17.40
N LEU A 483 -10.26 35.70 17.06
CA LEU A 483 -10.73 35.71 15.67
C LEU A 483 -9.99 36.74 14.79
N ALA A 484 -9.61 37.89 15.36
CA ALA A 484 -8.85 38.93 14.66
C ALA A 484 -7.38 38.50 14.43
N GLU A 485 -6.78 37.78 15.39
CA GLU A 485 -5.43 37.22 15.24
C GLU A 485 -5.42 36.06 14.23
N ALA A 486 -6.43 35.19 14.26
CA ALA A 486 -6.55 34.08 13.31
C ALA A 486 -6.66 34.56 11.86
N ARG A 487 -7.45 35.62 11.60
CA ARG A 487 -7.53 36.25 10.26
C ARG A 487 -6.17 36.76 9.78
N LEU A 488 -5.40 37.41 10.67
CA LEU A 488 -4.07 37.91 10.33
C LEU A 488 -3.05 36.79 10.10
N LEU A 489 -3.12 35.69 10.86
CA LEU A 489 -2.24 34.52 10.66
C LEU A 489 -2.55 33.83 9.32
N LEU A 490 -3.84 33.71 8.94
CA LEU A 490 -4.25 33.13 7.67
C LEU A 490 -3.81 33.97 6.46
N ASP A 491 -3.87 35.29 6.55
CA ASP A 491 -3.37 36.21 5.51
C ASP A 491 -1.84 36.12 5.27
N ASN A 492 -1.08 35.45 6.16
CA ASN A 492 0.36 35.19 5.97
C ASN A 492 0.65 33.72 5.56
N PHE A 493 -0.34 32.83 5.65
CA PHE A 493 -0.22 31.43 5.19
C PHE A 493 -0.58 31.30 3.71
N LEU A 494 -1.51 32.12 3.21
CA LEU A 494 -1.88 32.27 1.79
C LEU A 494 -0.96 33.29 1.11
#